data_AF-A0A6A4ZPE8-F1
#
_entry.id   AF-A0A6A4ZPE8-F1
#
_cell.length_a   1.000
_cell.length_b   1.000
_cell.length_c   1.000
_cell.angle_alpha   90.00
_cell.angle_beta   90.00
_cell.angle_gamma   90.00
#
_symmetry.space_group_name_H-M   'P 1'
#
loop_
_entity.id
_entity.type
_entity.pdbx_description
1 polymer ?
#
loop_
_entity_poly.entity_id
_entity_poly.type
_entity_poly.pdbx_seq_one_letter_code
_entity_poly.pdbx_strand_id
1 'polypeptide(L)'
;GAVTAYTYKPQHVVPLKDIRVATQLGNFTAWNALIVNLIANITSTPPDASNALEELCLVGDGCFSACRNASASAGTTLTYMRGGTCVTSIDTVMHDLSDMFADLACFGIGTGTSSIQLTYITQDGRRFQIVASHTAGPMAILACIVGGRLPDTEYPTYMVDLLGQGTQAMLVMATNNGSEATVINFIALLALGGYIYYFVQIAVFLHRTFAWVKAWPDQEPTRKQAIFSVVNSSVSSVIWGHYSTSMRCIGFMSLLEWHIGATDNHCYWPASVDNITIDAAYVCTLHPYGHFASPAELVRLFAYAWIFFALTFMDRMPGIAIVARGYVIAVLLLGLVPLSFLAILVAQICLLRTQSPVLSYVHNQLWLGLVWLAVILLMRTNITAPYVTLVERCLRVVAIQKQTIDSASPFYDMVGPHFWTESHLVRHEPVVYLPLSILIETKSIDLFNIFDHEYFVCQGGARNPKLVRGPSTVKIYLESHKSMNQHPPWIGNQAEYYVRVANLLKRNE
;
A
#
# COMPACT_ATOMS: atom_id res chain seq x y z
N GLY A 1 -9.21 -18.99 3.91
CA GLY A 1 -9.73 -19.84 5.00
C GLY A 1 -10.09 -18.94 6.17
N ALA A 2 -11.26 -19.14 6.78
CA ALA A 2 -11.68 -18.36 7.94
C ALA A 2 -10.87 -18.80 9.17
N VAL A 3 -10.10 -17.87 9.75
CA VAL A 3 -9.37 -18.09 11.00
C VAL A 3 -10.36 -17.92 12.14
N THR A 4 -10.76 -19.00 12.80
CA THR A 4 -11.54 -18.95 14.04
C THR A 4 -10.62 -18.62 15.21
N ALA A 5 -11.03 -17.65 16.05
CA ALA A 5 -10.29 -17.26 17.24
C ALA A 5 -10.39 -18.38 18.30
N TYR A 6 -9.25 -18.98 18.64
CA TYR A 6 -9.13 -19.93 19.75
C TYR A 6 -8.85 -19.17 21.05
N THR A 7 -9.62 -19.44 22.10
CA THR A 7 -9.45 -18.82 23.41
C THR A 7 -8.48 -19.65 24.26
N TYR A 8 -7.24 -19.18 24.39
CA TYR A 8 -6.20 -19.86 25.17
C TYR A 8 -6.52 -19.83 26.67
N LYS A 9 -6.18 -20.92 27.38
CA LYS A 9 -6.33 -21.00 28.84
C LYS A 9 -5.12 -20.33 29.52
N PRO A 10 -5.33 -19.36 30.43
CA PRO A 10 -4.26 -18.88 31.30
C PRO A 10 -3.81 -19.99 32.25
N GLN A 11 -2.50 -20.21 32.37
CA GLN A 11 -1.92 -21.19 33.30
C GLN A 11 -1.42 -20.53 34.59
N HIS A 12 -1.38 -21.30 35.69
CA HIS A 12 -0.89 -20.84 36.98
C HIS A 12 0.63 -21.05 37.08
N VAL A 13 1.37 -19.97 37.35
CA VAL A 13 2.84 -19.97 37.43
C VAL A 13 3.33 -20.12 38.87
N VAL A 14 4.43 -20.87 39.07
CA VAL A 14 5.16 -20.98 40.34
C VAL A 14 6.18 -19.83 40.45
N PRO A 15 6.26 -19.09 41.58
CA PRO A 15 7.15 -17.94 41.74
C PRO A 15 8.65 -18.28 41.69
N LEU A 16 9.47 -17.39 41.11
CA LEU A 16 10.93 -17.55 40.93
C LEU A 16 11.71 -17.88 42.22
N LYS A 17 11.25 -17.41 43.38
CA LYS A 17 11.85 -17.70 44.69
C LYS A 17 11.79 -19.19 45.08
N ASP A 18 10.89 -19.93 44.45
CA ASP A 18 10.60 -21.33 44.77
C ASP A 18 11.35 -22.29 43.81
N ILE A 19 12.16 -21.78 42.87
CA ILE A 19 12.89 -22.56 41.84
C ILE A 19 14.40 -22.35 41.96
N ARG A 20 15.18 -23.43 42.09
CA ARG A 20 16.65 -23.39 42.22
C ARG A 20 17.33 -23.12 40.87
N VAL A 21 18.40 -22.33 40.89
CA VAL A 21 19.23 -21.94 39.72
C VAL A 21 19.85 -23.18 39.06
N ALA A 22 19.79 -23.26 37.71
CA ALA A 22 20.54 -24.24 36.94
C ALA A 22 22.04 -23.92 36.99
N THR A 23 22.88 -24.85 37.45
CA THR A 23 24.27 -24.53 37.83
C THR A 23 25.36 -25.11 36.92
N GLN A 24 25.02 -25.90 35.90
CA GLN A 24 25.99 -26.60 35.05
C GLN A 24 25.82 -26.27 33.57
N LEU A 25 26.84 -25.61 32.99
CA LEU A 25 27.02 -25.59 31.53
C LEU A 25 27.25 -27.02 31.03
N GLY A 26 26.57 -27.38 29.96
CA GLY A 26 26.50 -28.72 29.43
C GLY A 26 27.74 -29.13 28.65
N ASN A 27 28.01 -30.42 28.65
CA ASN A 27 28.84 -31.12 27.67
C ASN A 27 28.10 -32.41 27.29
N PHE A 28 28.58 -33.15 26.29
CA PHE A 28 27.90 -34.37 25.83
C PHE A 28 27.64 -35.38 26.97
N THR A 29 28.55 -35.48 27.94
CA THR A 29 28.41 -36.35 29.12
C THR A 29 27.31 -35.84 30.07
N ALA A 30 27.24 -34.53 30.31
CA ALA A 30 26.22 -33.91 31.16
C ALA A 30 24.82 -34.00 30.53
N TRP A 31 24.72 -33.86 29.21
CA TRP A 31 23.48 -34.03 28.47
C TRP A 31 23.00 -35.48 28.51
N ASN A 32 23.88 -36.46 28.30
CA ASN A 32 23.52 -37.87 28.47
C ASN A 32 23.09 -38.19 29.91
N ALA A 33 23.80 -37.65 30.90
CA ALA A 33 23.43 -37.81 32.31
C ALA A 33 22.06 -37.16 32.62
N LEU A 34 21.77 -35.98 32.05
CA LEU A 34 20.48 -35.32 32.18
C LEU A 34 19.35 -36.18 31.61
N ILE A 35 19.50 -36.73 30.41
CA ILE A 35 18.50 -37.59 29.79
C ILE A 35 18.26 -38.85 30.62
N VAL A 36 19.32 -39.50 31.08
CA VAL A 36 19.23 -40.71 31.90
C VAL A 36 18.53 -40.41 33.23
N ASN A 37 18.86 -39.28 33.86
CA ASN A 37 18.21 -38.81 35.08
C ASN A 37 16.75 -38.38 34.85
N LEU A 38 16.44 -37.80 33.69
CA LEU A 38 15.09 -37.41 33.30
C LEU A 38 14.20 -38.64 33.14
N ILE A 39 14.68 -39.68 32.42
CA ILE A 39 13.98 -40.96 32.29
C ILE A 39 13.73 -41.54 33.68
N ALA A 40 14.79 -41.70 34.47
CA ALA A 40 14.74 -42.26 35.82
C ALA A 40 13.74 -41.54 36.74
N ASN A 41 13.69 -40.20 36.67
CA ASN A 41 12.77 -39.39 37.46
C ASN A 41 11.31 -39.58 37.01
N ILE A 42 11.06 -39.64 35.70
CA ILE A 42 9.70 -39.84 35.16
C ILE A 42 9.18 -41.25 35.45
N THR A 43 10.02 -42.28 35.27
CA THR A 43 9.64 -43.68 35.47
C THR A 43 9.74 -44.14 36.92
N SER A 44 10.32 -43.33 37.81
CA SER A 44 10.66 -43.70 39.19
C SER A 44 11.54 -44.96 39.27
N THR A 45 12.45 -45.14 38.30
CA THR A 45 13.40 -46.25 38.24
C THR A 45 14.83 -45.78 38.43
N PRO A 46 15.79 -46.65 38.79
CA PRO A 46 17.20 -46.28 38.83
C PRO A 46 17.69 -45.74 37.48
N PRO A 47 18.67 -44.81 37.47
CA PRO A 47 19.31 -44.32 36.25
C PRO A 47 19.99 -45.47 35.50
N ASP A 48 19.61 -45.66 34.23
CA ASP A 48 20.21 -46.65 33.32
C ASP A 48 20.90 -45.94 32.17
N ALA A 49 22.23 -45.97 32.19
CA ALA A 49 23.09 -45.33 31.19
C ALA A 49 23.01 -45.97 29.80
N SER A 50 22.35 -47.12 29.68
CA SER A 50 22.13 -47.81 28.40
C SER A 50 20.91 -47.29 27.63
N ASN A 51 20.11 -46.41 28.24
CA ASN A 51 18.99 -45.75 27.59
C ASN A 51 19.45 -44.55 26.75
N ALA A 52 18.95 -44.46 25.51
CA ALA A 52 19.23 -43.37 24.59
C ALA A 52 17.96 -42.56 24.29
N LEU A 53 18.07 -41.23 24.25
CA LEU A 53 16.97 -40.36 23.82
C LEU A 53 16.71 -40.55 22.32
N GLU A 54 15.45 -40.76 21.96
CA GLU A 54 15.00 -40.73 20.57
C GLU A 54 14.32 -39.41 20.22
N GLU A 55 13.49 -38.87 21.14
CA GLU A 55 12.85 -37.55 21.01
C GLU A 55 12.44 -37.01 22.39
N LEU A 56 12.72 -35.72 22.63
CA LEU A 56 12.11 -34.95 23.72
C LEU A 56 11.04 -34.02 23.13
N CYS A 57 9.76 -34.31 23.35
CA CYS A 57 8.66 -33.48 22.91
C CYS A 57 8.15 -32.58 24.05
N LEU A 58 8.29 -31.27 23.90
CA LEU A 58 7.76 -30.25 24.81
C LEU A 58 6.34 -29.91 24.37
N VAL A 59 5.34 -30.28 25.18
CA VAL A 59 3.93 -30.25 24.76
C VAL A 59 3.27 -28.94 25.15
N GLY A 60 3.06 -28.06 24.17
CA GLY A 60 2.26 -26.83 24.31
C GLY A 60 0.78 -27.07 24.05
N ASP A 61 -0.09 -26.41 24.82
CA ASP A 61 -1.54 -26.44 24.66
C ASP A 61 -2.18 -27.85 24.59
N GLY A 62 -1.53 -28.86 25.17
CA GLY A 62 -2.00 -30.25 25.17
C GLY A 62 -1.85 -30.98 23.81
N CYS A 63 -1.03 -30.45 22.90
CA CYS A 63 -0.84 -30.98 21.56
C CYS A 63 0.08 -32.21 21.47
N PHE A 64 -0.28 -33.29 22.16
CA PHE A 64 0.43 -34.58 22.11
C PHE A 64 0.39 -35.21 20.71
N SER A 65 -0.70 -35.02 19.97
CA SER A 65 -0.88 -35.59 18.64
C SER A 65 0.11 -35.08 17.59
N ALA A 66 0.81 -33.97 17.87
CA ALA A 66 1.81 -33.39 16.99
C ALA A 66 3.26 -33.77 17.37
N CYS A 67 3.47 -34.54 18.44
CA CYS A 67 4.80 -35.08 18.76
C CYS A 67 5.23 -36.08 17.67
N ARG A 68 6.51 -36.05 17.30
CA ARG A 68 7.05 -36.65 16.06
C ARG A 68 7.83 -37.92 16.38
N ASN A 69 7.13 -38.95 16.85
CA ASN A 69 7.73 -40.22 17.27
C ASN A 69 8.78 -40.75 16.26
N ALA A 70 10.03 -40.88 16.71
CA ALA A 70 11.19 -41.47 16.01
C ALA A 70 11.79 -40.70 14.81
N SER A 71 11.36 -39.45 14.52
CA SER A 71 11.85 -38.73 13.33
C SER A 71 12.69 -37.47 13.61
N ALA A 72 12.88 -37.13 14.89
CA ALA A 72 13.68 -35.97 15.31
C ALA A 72 15.14 -36.32 15.64
N SER A 73 15.63 -37.54 15.40
CA SER A 73 17.05 -37.94 15.59
C SER A 73 17.70 -37.45 16.91
N ALA A 74 17.12 -37.80 18.07
CA ALA A 74 17.55 -37.32 19.40
C ALA A 74 17.37 -35.81 19.65
N GLY A 75 16.56 -35.14 18.84
CA GLY A 75 16.22 -33.74 18.92
C GLY A 75 15.13 -33.39 19.94
N THR A 76 14.95 -32.08 20.13
CA THR A 76 13.87 -31.50 20.94
C THR A 76 12.79 -30.94 20.01
N THR A 77 11.56 -31.45 20.17
CA THR A 77 10.39 -31.04 19.41
C THR A 77 9.49 -30.16 20.27
N LEU A 78 9.09 -28.99 19.80
CA LEU A 78 8.08 -28.14 20.44
C LEU A 78 6.73 -28.31 19.73
N THR A 79 5.67 -28.67 20.46
CA THR A 79 4.30 -28.69 19.91
C THR A 79 3.47 -27.55 20.49
N TYR A 80 2.49 -27.09 19.72
CA TYR A 80 1.56 -26.02 20.12
C TYR A 80 0.29 -26.05 19.25
N MET A 81 -0.75 -25.31 19.66
CA MET A 81 -2.00 -25.24 18.89
C MET A 81 -2.07 -23.96 18.05
N ARG A 82 -2.38 -24.11 16.76
CA ARG A 82 -2.55 -23.02 15.80
C ARG A 82 -3.89 -23.15 15.08
N GLY A 83 -4.80 -22.18 15.25
CA GLY A 83 -6.11 -22.21 14.59
C GLY A 83 -6.95 -23.45 14.92
N GLY A 84 -6.77 -24.02 16.12
CA GLY A 84 -7.46 -25.24 16.56
C GLY A 84 -6.82 -26.56 16.10
N THR A 85 -5.70 -26.52 15.38
CA THR A 85 -4.93 -27.72 15.00
C THR A 85 -3.58 -27.77 15.71
N CYS A 86 -3.15 -28.97 16.10
CA CYS A 86 -1.85 -29.17 16.71
C CYS A 86 -0.75 -29.16 15.65
N VAL A 87 0.28 -28.35 15.88
CA VAL A 87 1.44 -28.16 15.01
C VAL A 87 2.73 -28.38 15.79
N THR A 88 3.84 -28.57 15.08
CA THR A 88 5.13 -28.97 15.65
C THR A 88 6.30 -28.21 15.02
N SER A 89 7.34 -27.94 15.81
CA SER A 89 8.64 -27.41 15.39
C SER A 89 9.73 -28.37 15.85
N ILE A 90 10.44 -28.96 14.90
CA ILE A 90 11.51 -29.95 15.13
C ILE A 90 12.83 -29.20 15.35
N ASP A 91 13.70 -29.73 16.22
CA ASP A 91 15.02 -29.17 16.55
C ASP A 91 14.96 -27.70 16.96
N THR A 92 14.03 -27.39 17.87
CA THR A 92 13.78 -26.02 18.34
C THR A 92 14.98 -25.42 19.11
N VAL A 93 16.03 -26.21 19.32
CA VAL A 93 17.27 -25.85 20.01
C VAL A 93 18.43 -26.02 19.02
N MET A 94 18.79 -24.96 18.29
CA MET A 94 19.90 -24.95 17.31
C MET A 94 21.23 -24.47 17.90
N HIS A 95 21.45 -24.65 19.21
CA HIS A 95 22.68 -24.25 19.88
C HIS A 95 23.60 -25.45 20.11
N ASP A 96 24.92 -25.21 20.13
CA ASP A 96 25.87 -26.28 20.47
C ASP A 96 25.62 -26.75 21.91
N LEU A 97 25.75 -28.06 22.16
CA LEU A 97 25.52 -28.68 23.47
C LEU A 97 26.43 -28.10 24.57
N SER A 98 27.55 -27.50 24.14
CA SER A 98 28.54 -26.79 24.97
C SER A 98 28.05 -25.43 25.50
N ASP A 99 27.07 -24.81 24.83
CA ASP A 99 26.54 -23.49 25.14
C ASP A 99 25.22 -23.55 25.95
N MET A 100 24.76 -24.76 26.30
CA MET A 100 23.46 -24.98 26.92
C MET A 100 23.57 -25.58 28.31
N PHE A 101 22.63 -25.26 29.19
CA PHE A 101 22.56 -25.80 30.55
C PHE A 101 21.89 -27.18 30.57
N ALA A 102 22.55 -28.15 31.18
CA ALA A 102 22.08 -29.53 31.30
C ALA A 102 21.62 -29.82 32.75
N ASP A 103 20.49 -29.24 33.17
CA ASP A 103 19.97 -29.39 34.53
C ASP A 103 18.52 -29.91 34.55
N LEU A 104 18.27 -30.92 35.39
CA LEU A 104 16.95 -31.53 35.57
C LEU A 104 15.94 -30.54 36.16
N ALA A 105 16.42 -29.53 36.91
CA ALA A 105 15.59 -28.48 37.48
C ALA A 105 14.84 -27.67 36.39
N CYS A 106 15.40 -27.56 35.19
CA CYS A 106 14.77 -26.83 34.08
C CYS A 106 13.42 -27.41 33.66
N PHE A 107 13.17 -28.69 33.92
CA PHE A 107 11.91 -29.36 33.56
C PHE A 107 10.79 -29.09 34.57
N GLY A 108 11.09 -28.56 35.76
CA GLY A 108 10.09 -28.20 36.78
C GLY A 108 9.17 -29.36 37.19
N ILE A 109 9.67 -30.61 37.14
CA ILE A 109 8.88 -31.83 37.37
C ILE A 109 8.24 -31.78 38.76
N GLY A 110 6.91 -31.93 38.79
CA GLY A 110 6.10 -31.92 40.02
C GLY A 110 5.68 -30.51 40.49
N THR A 111 6.07 -29.44 39.79
CA THR A 111 5.75 -28.06 40.20
C THR A 111 4.95 -27.29 39.15
N GLY A 112 5.02 -27.67 37.88
CA GLY A 112 4.30 -26.96 36.80
C GLY A 112 2.94 -27.56 36.45
N THR A 113 2.29 -26.97 35.44
CA THR A 113 0.96 -27.36 34.92
C THR A 113 0.99 -27.98 33.53
N SER A 114 2.17 -28.06 32.91
CA SER A 114 2.34 -28.55 31.54
C SER A 114 2.74 -30.04 31.51
N SER A 115 3.00 -30.56 30.32
CA SER A 115 3.49 -31.91 30.10
C SER A 115 4.64 -31.95 29.10
N ILE A 116 5.49 -32.96 29.24
CA ILE A 116 6.47 -33.36 28.23
C ILE A 116 6.24 -34.82 27.88
N GLN A 117 6.54 -35.19 26.65
CA GLN A 117 6.55 -36.57 26.19
C GLN A 117 7.98 -36.92 25.78
N LEU A 118 8.49 -38.00 26.34
CA LEU A 118 9.84 -38.50 26.07
C LEU A 118 9.75 -39.86 25.38
N THR A 119 10.46 -40.01 24.27
CA THR A 119 10.65 -41.29 23.60
C THR A 119 12.10 -41.71 23.74
N TYR A 120 12.35 -42.90 24.26
CA TYR A 120 13.70 -43.43 24.48
C TYR A 120 13.80 -44.91 24.06
N ILE A 121 15.03 -45.34 23.75
CA ILE A 121 15.36 -46.71 23.33
C ILE A 121 16.30 -47.33 24.38
N THR A 122 16.01 -48.56 24.78
CA THR A 122 16.87 -49.35 25.67
C THR A 122 17.95 -50.11 24.88
N GLN A 123 18.96 -50.65 25.57
CA GLN A 123 20.07 -51.40 24.94
C GLN A 123 19.61 -52.61 24.09
N ASP A 124 18.51 -53.24 24.48
CA ASP A 124 17.85 -54.34 23.77
C ASP A 124 17.01 -53.89 22.56
N GLY A 125 17.08 -52.60 22.21
CA GLY A 125 16.43 -52.01 21.03
C GLY A 125 14.93 -51.79 21.20
N ARG A 126 14.40 -51.92 22.43
CA ARG A 126 12.99 -51.70 22.72
C ARG A 126 12.72 -50.22 22.94
N ARG A 127 11.60 -49.76 22.39
CA ARG A 127 11.18 -48.35 22.45
C ARG A 127 10.14 -48.15 23.52
N PHE A 128 10.30 -47.08 24.28
CA PHE A 128 9.39 -46.66 25.32
C PHE A 128 9.00 -45.21 25.13
N GLN A 129 7.72 -44.92 25.28
CA GLN A 129 7.17 -43.57 25.27
C GLN A 129 6.58 -43.31 26.64
N ILE A 130 7.07 -42.27 27.31
CA ILE A 130 6.66 -41.87 28.65
C ILE A 130 6.20 -40.42 28.63
N VAL A 131 5.21 -40.10 29.46
CA VAL A 131 4.68 -38.75 29.59
C VAL A 131 4.87 -38.30 31.04
N ALA A 132 5.55 -37.17 31.22
CA ALA A 132 5.64 -36.52 32.51
C ALA A 132 4.58 -35.42 32.58
N SER A 133 3.64 -35.59 33.51
CA SER A 133 2.66 -34.56 33.85
C SER A 133 3.21 -33.62 34.93
N HIS A 134 2.67 -32.41 35.03
CA HIS A 134 3.06 -31.40 36.03
C HIS A 134 4.50 -30.89 35.85
N THR A 135 4.87 -30.60 34.60
CA THR A 135 6.17 -30.02 34.23
C THR A 135 6.05 -28.53 33.94
N ALA A 136 7.18 -27.83 33.88
CA ALA A 136 7.24 -26.43 33.44
C ALA A 136 6.74 -26.28 31.99
N GLY A 137 6.26 -25.08 31.64
CA GLY A 137 5.83 -24.78 30.28
C GLY A 137 6.95 -24.99 29.25
N PRO A 138 6.65 -25.36 27.99
CA PRO A 138 7.66 -25.64 26.96
C PRO A 138 8.71 -24.53 26.79
N MET A 139 8.27 -23.27 26.80
CA MET A 139 9.16 -22.12 26.68
C MET A 139 10.02 -21.88 27.91
N ALA A 140 9.49 -22.19 29.09
CA ALA A 140 10.22 -22.08 30.35
C ALA A 140 11.36 -23.11 30.37
N ILE A 141 11.09 -24.34 29.93
CA ILE A 141 12.10 -25.39 29.76
C ILE A 141 13.19 -24.94 28.76
N LEU A 142 12.80 -24.48 27.56
CA LEU A 142 13.74 -24.04 26.53
C LEU A 142 14.61 -22.87 26.98
N ALA A 143 14.02 -21.86 27.59
CA ALA A 143 14.76 -20.68 28.04
C ALA A 143 15.71 -21.00 29.20
N CYS A 144 15.35 -21.95 30.07
CA CYS A 144 16.25 -22.45 31.10
C CYS A 144 17.46 -23.18 30.50
N ILE A 145 17.22 -24.03 29.50
CA ILE A 145 18.26 -24.78 28.78
C ILE A 145 19.20 -23.84 28.02
N VAL A 146 18.69 -22.81 27.34
CA VAL A 146 19.50 -21.91 26.49
C VAL A 146 20.16 -20.77 27.27
N GLY A 147 19.51 -20.25 28.33
CA GLY A 147 19.92 -19.00 28.98
C GLY A 147 20.11 -19.06 30.50
N GLY A 148 19.99 -20.23 31.13
CA GLY A 148 20.27 -20.45 32.56
C GLY A 148 19.34 -19.74 33.55
N ARG A 149 18.36 -18.95 33.06
CA ARG A 149 17.29 -18.34 33.85
C ARG A 149 15.96 -18.58 33.15
N LEU A 150 15.00 -19.11 33.90
CA LEU A 150 13.60 -19.13 33.51
C LEU A 150 13.11 -17.67 33.35
N PRO A 151 12.55 -17.26 32.21
CA PRO A 151 11.90 -15.97 32.09
C PRO A 151 10.66 -15.95 33.00
N ASP A 152 10.50 -14.88 33.79
CA ASP A 152 9.36 -14.65 34.71
C ASP A 152 8.02 -14.42 33.97
N THR A 153 8.01 -14.52 32.64
CA THR A 153 6.88 -14.22 31.78
C THR A 153 6.61 -15.39 30.85
N GLU A 154 5.53 -16.13 31.10
CA GLU A 154 4.90 -16.96 30.08
C GLU A 154 4.26 -16.03 29.05
N TYR A 155 4.87 -15.98 27.87
CA TYR A 155 4.21 -15.43 26.70
C TYR A 155 3.10 -16.42 26.29
N PRO A 156 1.84 -15.98 26.14
CA PRO A 156 0.83 -16.81 25.50
C PRO A 156 1.35 -17.33 24.17
N THR A 157 0.93 -18.53 23.74
CA THR A 157 1.42 -19.15 22.49
C THR A 157 1.29 -18.21 21.30
N TYR A 158 0.27 -17.33 21.26
CA TYR A 158 0.12 -16.28 20.25
C TYR A 158 1.21 -15.19 20.28
N MET A 159 1.76 -14.85 21.45
CA MET A 159 2.78 -13.82 21.61
C MET A 159 4.17 -14.37 21.27
N VAL A 160 4.39 -15.67 21.52
CA VAL A 160 5.53 -16.43 20.96
C VAL A 160 5.39 -16.57 19.44
N ASP A 161 4.18 -16.80 18.92
CA ASP A 161 3.89 -16.82 17.48
C ASP A 161 4.09 -15.42 16.86
N LEU A 162 3.83 -14.33 17.57
CA LEU A 162 4.05 -12.96 17.08
C LEU A 162 5.52 -12.52 17.16
N LEU A 163 6.27 -12.98 18.16
CA LEU A 163 7.68 -12.60 18.38
C LEU A 163 8.67 -13.54 17.66
N GLY A 164 8.36 -14.83 17.60
CA GLY A 164 9.14 -15.85 16.87
C GLY A 164 8.67 -16.05 15.43
N GLN A 165 7.35 -16.03 15.18
CA GLN A 165 6.77 -16.12 13.83
C GLN A 165 6.08 -14.85 13.34
N GLY A 166 6.14 -13.67 13.98
CA GLY A 166 5.71 -12.44 13.28
C GLY A 166 6.61 -12.19 12.07
N THR A 167 7.90 -12.39 12.28
CA THR A 167 8.94 -12.40 11.26
C THR A 167 8.91 -13.68 10.42
N GLN A 168 8.75 -14.88 11.00
CA GLN A 168 8.70 -16.13 10.22
C GLN A 168 7.35 -16.44 9.56
N ALA A 169 6.22 -15.91 9.98
CA ALA A 169 4.94 -15.99 9.27
C ALA A 169 4.87 -14.93 8.18
N MET A 170 5.52 -13.78 8.35
CA MET A 170 5.83 -12.91 7.21
C MET A 170 6.78 -13.63 6.25
N LEU A 171 7.83 -14.30 6.74
CA LEU A 171 8.76 -15.09 5.94
C LEU A 171 8.07 -16.29 5.28
N VAL A 172 7.17 -17.00 5.96
CA VAL A 172 6.43 -18.20 5.50
C VAL A 172 5.29 -17.79 4.58
N MET A 173 4.60 -16.68 4.83
CA MET A 173 3.69 -16.10 3.84
C MET A 173 4.46 -15.56 2.63
N ALA A 174 5.65 -14.99 2.81
CA ALA A 174 6.53 -14.55 1.73
C ALA A 174 7.21 -15.71 0.99
N THR A 175 7.41 -16.88 1.61
CA THR A 175 7.99 -18.07 0.97
C THR A 175 6.92 -18.96 0.35
N ASN A 176 5.73 -19.12 0.96
CA ASN A 176 4.63 -19.93 0.39
C ASN A 176 3.77 -19.19 -0.63
N ASN A 177 3.44 -17.91 -0.40
CA ASN A 177 2.57 -17.14 -1.31
C ASN A 177 3.32 -16.07 -2.11
N GLY A 178 4.63 -15.94 -1.91
CA GLY A 178 5.40 -14.79 -2.37
C GLY A 178 5.09 -13.54 -1.55
N SER A 179 6.08 -12.67 -1.37
CA SER A 179 5.90 -11.33 -0.77
C SER A 179 4.89 -10.47 -1.55
N GLU A 180 4.63 -10.82 -2.81
CA GLU A 180 3.75 -10.12 -3.73
C GLU A 180 2.28 -10.19 -3.31
N ALA A 181 1.74 -11.34 -2.89
CA ALA A 181 0.34 -11.44 -2.50
C ALA A 181 0.02 -10.50 -1.32
N THR A 182 0.96 -10.38 -0.37
CA THR A 182 0.86 -9.46 0.77
C THR A 182 0.92 -8.01 0.31
N VAL A 183 1.84 -7.68 -0.60
CA VAL A 183 1.99 -6.33 -1.17
C VAL A 183 0.76 -5.94 -1.98
N ILE A 184 0.28 -6.80 -2.90
CA ILE A 184 -0.94 -6.56 -3.69
C ILE A 184 -2.13 -6.31 -2.77
N ASN A 185 -2.36 -7.16 -1.77
CA ASN A 185 -3.50 -6.99 -0.85
C ASN A 185 -3.43 -5.66 -0.08
N PHE A 186 -2.24 -5.24 0.36
CA PHE A 186 -2.05 -3.97 1.04
C PHE A 186 -2.28 -2.78 0.10
N ILE A 187 -1.73 -2.85 -1.13
CA ILE A 187 -1.92 -1.83 -2.16
C ILE A 187 -3.39 -1.72 -2.55
N ALA A 188 -4.05 -2.84 -2.79
CA ALA A 188 -5.47 -2.91 -3.14
C ALA A 188 -6.35 -2.29 -2.04
N LEU A 189 -6.03 -2.54 -0.77
CA LEU A 189 -6.76 -1.96 0.36
C LEU A 189 -6.59 -0.43 0.42
N LEU A 190 -5.36 0.07 0.25
CA LEU A 190 -5.09 1.51 0.20
C LEU A 190 -5.75 2.16 -1.02
N ALA A 191 -5.71 1.51 -2.18
CA ALA A 191 -6.35 1.96 -3.39
C ALA A 191 -7.88 2.03 -3.20
N LEU A 192 -8.49 0.98 -2.64
CA LEU A 192 -9.93 0.95 -2.32
C LEU A 192 -10.32 2.09 -1.38
N GLY A 193 -9.60 2.29 -0.28
CA GLY A 193 -9.84 3.40 0.64
C GLY A 193 -9.68 4.76 -0.05
N GLY A 194 -8.69 4.88 -0.92
CA GLY A 194 -8.45 6.05 -1.76
C GLY A 194 -9.59 6.35 -2.74
N TYR A 195 -10.11 5.34 -3.43
CA TYR A 195 -11.24 5.47 -4.35
C TYR A 195 -12.55 5.78 -3.62
N ILE A 196 -12.78 5.22 -2.43
CA ILE A 196 -13.93 5.60 -1.58
C ILE A 196 -13.84 7.08 -1.21
N TYR A 197 -12.65 7.52 -0.77
CA TYR A 197 -12.43 8.93 -0.46
C TYR A 197 -12.68 9.82 -1.68
N TYR A 198 -12.15 9.45 -2.84
CA TYR A 198 -12.37 10.15 -4.11
C TYR A 198 -13.86 10.27 -4.46
N PHE A 199 -14.61 9.17 -4.35
CA PHE A 199 -16.05 9.14 -4.60
C PHE A 199 -16.83 10.07 -3.67
N VAL A 200 -16.50 10.08 -2.36
CA VAL A 200 -17.12 10.99 -1.39
C VAL A 200 -16.83 12.45 -1.75
N GLN A 201 -15.60 12.78 -2.17
CA GLN A 201 -15.25 14.14 -2.58
C GLN A 201 -15.99 14.58 -3.85
N ILE A 202 -16.17 13.69 -4.83
CA ILE A 202 -17.01 13.95 -6.00
C ILE A 202 -18.43 14.28 -5.56
N ALA A 203 -19.03 13.48 -4.69
CA ALA A 203 -20.40 13.69 -4.23
C ALA A 203 -20.56 15.05 -3.51
N VAL A 204 -19.62 15.40 -2.63
CA VAL A 204 -19.62 16.69 -1.92
C VAL A 204 -19.47 17.86 -2.90
N PHE A 205 -18.58 17.74 -3.88
CA PHE A 205 -18.36 18.78 -4.88
C PHE A 205 -19.58 18.98 -5.78
N LEU A 206 -20.18 17.89 -6.26
CA LEU A 206 -21.42 17.94 -7.06
C LEU A 206 -22.55 18.60 -6.27
N HIS A 207 -22.70 18.26 -4.99
CA HIS A 207 -23.71 18.87 -4.13
C HIS A 207 -23.49 20.39 -3.98
N ARG A 208 -22.26 20.84 -3.73
CA ARG A 208 -21.92 22.27 -3.63
C ARG A 208 -22.15 23.01 -4.95
N THR A 209 -21.73 22.42 -6.06
CA THR A 209 -21.89 23.01 -7.39
C THR A 209 -23.36 23.12 -7.76
N PHE A 210 -24.16 22.11 -7.45
CA PHE A 210 -25.61 22.15 -7.63
C PHE A 210 -26.27 23.24 -6.80
N ALA A 211 -25.89 23.37 -5.52
CA ALA A 211 -26.40 24.44 -4.66
C ALA A 211 -26.01 25.85 -5.18
N TRP A 212 -24.80 25.99 -5.69
CA TRP A 212 -24.31 27.22 -6.32
C TRP A 212 -25.10 27.55 -7.60
N VAL A 213 -25.31 26.60 -8.51
CA VAL A 213 -26.14 26.81 -9.72
C VAL A 213 -27.58 27.16 -9.37
N LYS A 214 -28.16 26.54 -8.33
CA LYS A 214 -29.53 26.82 -7.87
C LYS A 214 -29.67 28.24 -7.30
N ALA A 215 -28.58 28.84 -6.83
CA ALA A 215 -28.57 30.18 -6.29
C ALA A 215 -28.62 31.29 -7.36
N TRP A 216 -28.37 30.96 -8.62
CA TRP A 216 -28.36 31.95 -9.70
C TRP A 216 -29.78 32.40 -10.07
N PRO A 217 -29.98 33.68 -10.43
CA PRO A 217 -31.28 34.20 -10.82
C PRO A 217 -31.84 33.48 -12.06
N ASP A 218 -33.13 33.13 -12.03
CA ASP A 218 -33.80 32.30 -13.04
C ASP A 218 -34.01 33.00 -14.40
N GLN A 219 -33.97 34.33 -14.45
CA GLN A 219 -34.45 35.12 -15.59
C GLN A 219 -33.36 35.56 -16.58
N GLU A 220 -32.09 35.22 -16.35
CA GLU A 220 -30.97 35.70 -17.18
C GLU A 220 -30.32 34.59 -18.03
N PRO A 221 -29.79 34.94 -19.24
CA PRO A 221 -29.00 34.02 -20.06
C PRO A 221 -27.74 33.50 -19.33
N THR A 222 -27.28 34.23 -18.32
CA THR A 222 -26.13 33.95 -17.46
C THR A 222 -26.26 32.60 -16.74
N ARG A 223 -27.46 32.24 -16.24
CA ARG A 223 -27.69 30.93 -15.59
C ARG A 223 -27.52 29.76 -16.56
N LYS A 224 -28.00 29.89 -17.81
CA LYS A 224 -27.86 28.84 -18.83
C LYS A 224 -26.40 28.63 -19.19
N GLN A 225 -25.64 29.72 -19.33
CA GLN A 225 -24.21 29.67 -19.57
C GLN A 225 -23.44 29.02 -18.40
N ALA A 226 -23.81 29.32 -17.15
CA ALA A 226 -23.21 28.70 -15.98
C ALA A 226 -23.49 27.18 -15.91
N ILE A 227 -24.74 26.77 -16.16
CA ILE A 227 -25.11 25.35 -16.25
C ILE A 227 -24.31 24.65 -17.33
N PHE A 228 -24.22 25.24 -18.53
CA PHE A 228 -23.43 24.69 -19.63
C PHE A 228 -21.97 24.50 -19.21
N SER A 229 -21.36 25.52 -18.59
CA SER A 229 -19.97 25.47 -18.14
C SER A 229 -19.72 24.38 -17.08
N VAL A 230 -20.65 24.18 -16.16
CA VAL A 230 -20.58 23.11 -15.15
C VAL A 230 -20.69 21.74 -15.80
N VAL A 231 -21.64 21.54 -16.71
CA VAL A 231 -21.84 20.25 -17.41
C VAL A 231 -20.65 19.93 -18.31
N ASN A 232 -20.04 20.94 -18.91
CA ASN A 232 -18.88 20.80 -19.78
C ASN A 232 -17.56 20.56 -19.02
N SER A 233 -17.52 20.87 -17.71
CA SER A 233 -16.34 20.68 -16.87
C SER A 233 -16.14 19.21 -16.47
N SER A 234 -14.89 18.77 -16.39
CA SER A 234 -14.56 17.42 -15.93
C SER A 234 -14.43 17.37 -14.41
N VAL A 235 -15.51 16.96 -13.73
CA VAL A 235 -15.54 16.81 -12.25
C VAL A 235 -14.40 15.91 -11.76
N SER A 236 -14.06 14.85 -12.49
CA SER A 236 -12.93 14.00 -12.15
C SER A 236 -11.60 14.75 -12.15
N SER A 237 -11.37 15.61 -13.15
CA SER A 237 -10.16 16.43 -13.24
C SER A 237 -10.10 17.48 -12.12
N VAL A 238 -11.25 18.05 -11.74
CA VAL A 238 -11.37 18.98 -10.60
C VAL A 238 -10.89 18.34 -9.31
N ILE A 239 -11.44 17.16 -8.97
CA ILE A 239 -11.10 16.46 -7.72
C ILE A 239 -9.65 15.97 -7.75
N TRP A 240 -9.18 15.47 -8.90
CA TRP A 240 -7.77 15.10 -9.08
C TRP A 240 -6.83 16.29 -8.83
N GLY A 241 -7.15 17.48 -9.35
CA GLY A 241 -6.36 18.70 -9.13
C GLY A 241 -6.37 19.14 -7.67
N HIS A 242 -7.56 19.23 -7.06
CA HIS A 242 -7.75 19.66 -5.66
C HIS A 242 -7.01 18.76 -4.67
N TYR A 243 -7.10 17.44 -4.84
CA TYR A 243 -6.50 16.43 -3.97
C TYR A 243 -5.29 15.75 -4.61
N SER A 244 -4.53 16.52 -5.41
CA SER A 244 -3.43 16.02 -6.24
C SER A 244 -2.40 15.17 -5.52
N THR A 245 -1.99 15.50 -4.29
CA THR A 245 -1.02 14.70 -3.54
C THR A 245 -1.56 13.29 -3.27
N SER A 246 -2.76 13.19 -2.70
CA SER A 246 -3.38 11.91 -2.35
C SER A 246 -3.72 11.11 -3.61
N MET A 247 -4.29 11.76 -4.63
CA MET A 247 -4.70 11.11 -5.88
C MET A 247 -3.51 10.60 -6.69
N ARG A 248 -2.41 11.35 -6.73
CA ARG A 248 -1.16 10.87 -7.35
C ARG A 248 -0.59 9.66 -6.63
N CYS A 249 -0.62 9.66 -5.29
CA CYS A 249 -0.18 8.51 -4.50
C CYS A 249 -1.04 7.28 -4.79
N ILE A 250 -2.37 7.40 -4.67
CA ILE A 250 -3.32 6.31 -4.94
C ILE A 250 -3.18 5.80 -6.38
N GLY A 251 -3.17 6.70 -7.37
CA GLY A 251 -3.02 6.34 -8.77
C GLY A 251 -1.67 5.64 -9.06
N PHE A 252 -0.59 6.09 -8.43
CA PHE A 252 0.72 5.45 -8.56
C PHE A 252 0.72 4.04 -7.96
N MET A 253 0.16 3.88 -6.76
CA MET A 253 0.05 2.58 -6.11
C MET A 253 -0.83 1.62 -6.92
N SER A 254 -1.98 2.07 -7.44
CA SER A 254 -2.82 1.27 -8.33
C SER A 254 -2.10 0.89 -9.63
N LEU A 255 -1.28 1.79 -10.20
CA LEU A 255 -0.47 1.47 -11.38
C LEU A 255 0.53 0.33 -11.09
N LEU A 256 1.16 0.33 -9.91
CA LEU A 256 2.04 -0.76 -9.49
C LEU A 256 1.28 -2.07 -9.33
N GLU A 257 0.14 -2.05 -8.63
CA GLU A 257 -0.73 -3.22 -8.45
C GLU A 257 -1.13 -3.85 -9.79
N TRP A 258 -1.57 -3.02 -10.73
CA TRP A 258 -1.90 -3.48 -12.07
C TRP A 258 -0.69 -4.08 -12.76
N HIS A 259 0.47 -3.41 -12.72
CA HIS A 259 1.65 -3.89 -13.41
C HIS A 259 2.08 -5.25 -12.87
N ILE A 260 2.10 -5.41 -11.55
CA ILE A 260 2.43 -6.66 -10.86
C ILE A 260 1.50 -7.78 -11.33
N GLY A 261 0.18 -7.57 -11.22
CA GLY A 261 -0.79 -8.61 -11.58
C GLY A 261 -0.85 -8.90 -13.08
N ALA A 262 -0.61 -7.91 -13.93
CA ALA A 262 -0.67 -8.08 -15.37
C ALA A 262 0.63 -8.67 -15.97
N THR A 263 1.76 -8.55 -15.29
CA THR A 263 3.02 -9.21 -15.68
C THR A 263 3.25 -10.54 -14.98
N ASP A 264 2.32 -10.98 -14.13
CA ASP A 264 2.46 -12.20 -13.33
C ASP A 264 3.79 -12.20 -12.55
N ASN A 265 4.08 -11.07 -11.89
CA ASN A 265 5.38 -10.79 -11.27
C ASN A 265 5.57 -11.54 -9.94
N HIS A 266 5.62 -12.87 -10.05
CA HIS A 266 5.75 -13.80 -8.96
C HIS A 266 7.20 -13.97 -8.54
N CYS A 267 7.50 -13.54 -7.31
CA CYS A 267 8.79 -13.77 -6.70
C CYS A 267 8.66 -14.66 -5.46
N TYR A 268 9.44 -15.73 -5.43
CA TYR A 268 9.40 -16.74 -4.37
C TYR A 268 10.80 -17.27 -4.05
N TRP A 269 10.91 -17.87 -2.87
CA TRP A 269 12.06 -18.67 -2.50
C TRP A 269 11.77 -20.11 -2.93
N PRO A 270 12.61 -20.75 -3.76
CA PRO A 270 12.39 -22.13 -4.17
C PRO A 270 12.37 -23.06 -2.95
N ALA A 271 11.44 -24.02 -2.96
CA ALA A 271 11.15 -24.89 -1.81
C ALA A 271 12.28 -25.90 -1.50
N SER A 272 13.19 -26.14 -2.45
CA SER A 272 14.39 -26.96 -2.26
C SER A 272 15.62 -26.18 -2.73
N VAL A 273 16.61 -26.08 -1.85
CA VAL A 273 17.98 -25.76 -2.26
C VAL A 273 18.65 -27.10 -2.52
N ASP A 274 18.79 -27.48 -3.79
CA ASP A 274 19.33 -28.79 -4.19
C ASP A 274 20.78 -29.02 -3.72
N ASN A 275 21.46 -27.96 -3.27
CA ASN A 275 22.84 -27.99 -2.82
C ASN A 275 23.10 -26.93 -1.73
N ILE A 276 23.44 -27.38 -0.51
CA ILE A 276 23.68 -26.56 0.69
C ILE A 276 24.88 -25.58 0.50
N THR A 277 25.71 -25.81 -0.52
CA THR A 277 26.83 -24.91 -0.87
C THR A 277 26.41 -23.70 -1.72
N ILE A 278 25.15 -23.64 -2.15
CA ILE A 278 24.58 -22.56 -2.94
C ILE A 278 23.57 -21.82 -2.07
N ASP A 279 23.81 -20.52 -1.83
CA ASP A 279 22.86 -19.68 -1.11
C ASP A 279 21.49 -19.72 -1.82
N ALA A 280 20.41 -19.81 -1.04
CA ALA A 280 19.06 -19.75 -1.59
C ALA A 280 18.91 -18.48 -2.44
N ALA A 281 18.54 -18.63 -3.72
CA ALA A 281 18.33 -17.50 -4.62
C ALA A 281 16.85 -17.13 -4.64
N TYR A 282 16.54 -15.84 -4.46
CA TYR A 282 15.19 -15.31 -4.62
C TYR A 282 14.85 -15.27 -6.11
N VAL A 283 13.96 -16.16 -6.56
CA VAL A 283 13.61 -16.31 -7.98
C VAL A 283 12.35 -15.51 -8.27
N CYS A 284 12.37 -14.73 -9.35
CA CYS A 284 11.19 -14.06 -9.87
C CYS A 284 10.87 -14.57 -11.28
N THR A 285 9.63 -14.96 -11.50
CA THR A 285 9.05 -15.15 -12.83
C THR A 285 8.31 -13.88 -13.22
N LEU A 286 8.47 -13.47 -14.48
CA LEU A 286 7.82 -12.28 -15.02
C LEU A 286 7.49 -12.53 -16.48
N HIS A 287 6.28 -12.18 -16.90
CA HIS A 287 5.86 -12.20 -18.30
C HIS A 287 5.76 -10.76 -18.84
N PRO A 288 6.77 -10.28 -19.61
CA PRO A 288 6.85 -8.87 -20.04
C PRO A 288 5.69 -8.40 -20.92
N TYR A 289 5.01 -9.35 -21.58
CA TYR A 289 3.89 -9.09 -22.48
C TYR A 289 2.53 -9.41 -21.84
N GLY A 290 2.47 -9.66 -20.54
CA GLY A 290 1.24 -10.12 -19.88
C GLY A 290 0.07 -9.13 -19.94
N HIS A 291 0.36 -7.84 -20.09
CA HIS A 291 -0.65 -6.82 -20.37
C HIS A 291 -1.44 -7.04 -21.68
N PHE A 292 -0.94 -7.90 -22.58
CA PHE A 292 -1.57 -8.30 -23.83
C PHE A 292 -2.03 -9.77 -23.84
N ALA A 293 -1.86 -10.49 -22.73
CA ALA A 293 -2.10 -11.93 -22.67
C ALA A 293 -3.59 -12.30 -22.80
N SER A 294 -4.51 -11.41 -22.44
CA SER A 294 -5.95 -11.67 -22.52
C SER A 294 -6.78 -10.42 -22.85
N PRO A 295 -8.00 -10.59 -23.37
CA PRO A 295 -8.94 -9.47 -23.54
C PRO A 295 -9.25 -8.73 -22.23
N ALA A 296 -9.24 -9.44 -21.09
CA ALA A 296 -9.43 -8.81 -19.78
C ALA A 296 -8.27 -7.88 -19.43
N GLU A 297 -7.03 -8.29 -19.72
CA GLU A 297 -5.85 -7.44 -19.51
C GLU A 297 -5.82 -6.23 -20.46
N LEU A 298 -6.33 -6.36 -21.69
CA LEU A 298 -6.51 -5.21 -22.59
C LEU A 298 -7.49 -4.18 -22.03
N VAL A 299 -8.61 -4.63 -21.46
CA VAL A 299 -9.59 -3.74 -20.80
C VAL A 299 -8.95 -3.05 -19.59
N ARG A 300 -8.19 -3.80 -18.77
CA ARG A 300 -7.43 -3.22 -17.64
C ARG A 300 -6.41 -2.20 -18.12
N LEU A 301 -5.62 -2.51 -19.15
CA LEU A 301 -4.65 -1.60 -19.75
C LEU A 301 -5.32 -0.28 -20.17
N PHE A 302 -6.52 -0.33 -20.75
CA PHE A 302 -7.27 0.87 -21.11
C PHE A 302 -7.70 1.69 -19.87
N ALA A 303 -8.16 1.01 -18.81
CA ALA A 303 -8.50 1.69 -17.55
C ALA A 303 -7.28 2.36 -16.90
N TYR A 304 -6.14 1.67 -16.88
CA TYR A 304 -4.89 2.17 -16.32
C TYR A 304 -4.17 3.21 -17.21
N ALA A 305 -4.46 3.25 -18.50
CA ALA A 305 -3.99 4.29 -19.41
C ALA A 305 -4.43 5.68 -18.95
N TRP A 306 -5.66 5.80 -18.45
CA TRP A 306 -6.15 7.06 -17.89
C TRP A 306 -5.38 7.45 -16.63
N ILE A 307 -5.13 6.50 -15.72
CA ILE A 307 -4.35 6.75 -14.50
C ILE A 307 -2.93 7.21 -14.84
N PHE A 308 -2.29 6.54 -15.80
CA PHE A 308 -0.96 6.92 -16.28
C PHE A 308 -0.96 8.35 -16.88
N PHE A 309 -1.94 8.67 -17.73
CA PHE A 309 -2.14 10.03 -18.25
C PHE A 309 -2.34 11.07 -17.13
N ALA A 310 -3.14 10.73 -16.12
CA ALA A 310 -3.42 11.61 -14.98
C ALA A 310 -2.18 11.91 -14.11
N LEU A 311 -1.32 10.91 -13.93
CA LEU A 311 -0.05 11.05 -13.20
C LEU A 311 0.99 11.89 -13.96
N THR A 312 1.02 11.74 -15.28
CA THR A 312 2.09 12.30 -16.12
C THR A 312 1.73 13.65 -16.72
N PHE A 313 0.53 13.84 -17.28
CA PHE A 313 0.22 14.97 -18.17
C PHE A 313 -0.98 15.82 -17.77
N MET A 314 -1.92 15.32 -16.97
CA MET A 314 -3.18 16.04 -16.68
C MET A 314 -2.96 17.44 -16.07
N ASP A 315 -1.96 17.63 -15.22
CA ASP A 315 -1.63 18.94 -14.64
C ASP A 315 -0.97 19.92 -15.62
N ARG A 316 -0.51 19.44 -16.78
CA ARG A 316 0.16 20.24 -17.83
C ARG A 316 -0.76 20.55 -19.02
N MET A 317 -1.98 20.03 -19.01
CA MET A 317 -2.95 20.19 -20.09
C MET A 317 -4.28 20.77 -19.59
N PRO A 318 -4.29 21.98 -19.01
CA PRO A 318 -5.53 22.59 -18.52
C PRO A 318 -6.55 22.76 -19.66
N GLY A 319 -7.81 22.42 -19.38
CA GLY A 319 -8.93 22.50 -20.32
C GLY A 319 -9.03 21.36 -21.34
N ILE A 320 -8.08 20.42 -21.39
CA ILE A 320 -8.13 19.30 -22.35
C ILE A 320 -9.35 18.40 -22.13
N ALA A 321 -9.84 18.31 -20.89
CA ALA A 321 -10.96 17.45 -20.51
C ALA A 321 -12.34 18.01 -20.89
N ILE A 322 -12.41 19.29 -21.22
CA ILE A 322 -13.65 19.98 -21.62
C ILE A 322 -14.10 19.50 -23.01
N VAL A 323 -13.14 19.28 -23.91
CA VAL A 323 -13.45 18.85 -25.28
C VAL A 323 -13.24 17.34 -25.40
N ALA A 324 -14.33 16.58 -25.33
CA ALA A 324 -14.32 15.11 -25.29
C ALA A 324 -13.45 14.46 -26.40
N ARG A 325 -13.53 14.93 -27.64
CA ARG A 325 -12.70 14.42 -28.75
C ARG A 325 -11.20 14.60 -28.52
N GLY A 326 -10.80 15.77 -28.01
CA GLY A 326 -9.41 16.09 -27.70
C GLY A 326 -8.92 15.27 -26.52
N TYR A 327 -9.78 15.17 -25.50
CA TYR A 327 -9.51 14.38 -24.30
C TYR A 327 -9.27 12.90 -24.61
N VAL A 328 -10.14 12.27 -25.40
CA VAL A 328 -9.98 10.86 -25.79
C VAL A 328 -8.67 10.64 -26.53
N ILE A 329 -8.34 11.51 -27.49
CA ILE A 329 -7.09 11.41 -28.24
C ILE A 329 -5.87 11.65 -27.35
N ALA A 330 -5.95 12.59 -26.41
CA ALA A 330 -4.89 12.81 -25.43
C ALA A 330 -4.68 11.58 -24.54
N VAL A 331 -5.75 10.97 -24.00
CA VAL A 331 -5.64 9.75 -23.18
C VAL A 331 -5.10 8.57 -23.99
N LEU A 332 -5.50 8.41 -25.26
CA LEU A 332 -4.97 7.36 -26.12
C LEU A 332 -3.47 7.56 -26.43
N LEU A 333 -3.10 8.75 -26.88
CA LEU A 333 -1.74 9.02 -27.33
C LEU A 333 -0.77 9.29 -26.19
N LEU A 334 -1.17 9.93 -25.09
CA LEU A 334 -0.29 10.23 -23.95
C LEU A 334 -0.45 9.28 -22.77
N GLY A 335 -1.54 8.50 -22.73
CA GLY A 335 -1.79 7.46 -21.74
C GLY A 335 -1.50 6.08 -22.30
N LEU A 336 -2.37 5.60 -23.20
CA LEU A 336 -2.40 4.19 -23.63
C LEU A 336 -1.16 3.77 -24.40
N VAL A 337 -0.77 4.54 -25.43
CA VAL A 337 0.40 4.24 -26.25
C VAL A 337 1.68 4.17 -25.41
N PRO A 338 2.06 5.21 -24.63
CA PRO A 338 3.27 5.14 -23.83
C PRO A 338 3.17 4.09 -22.72
N LEU A 339 2.02 3.93 -22.05
CA LEU A 339 1.85 2.89 -21.03
C LEU A 339 2.12 1.49 -21.61
N SER A 340 1.62 1.21 -22.82
CA SER A 340 1.80 -0.07 -23.51
C SER A 340 3.28 -0.41 -23.74
N PHE A 341 4.06 0.54 -24.25
CA PHE A 341 5.49 0.32 -24.52
C PHE A 341 6.34 0.38 -23.26
N LEU A 342 6.08 1.34 -22.37
CA LEU A 342 6.84 1.54 -21.14
C LEU A 342 6.60 0.40 -20.17
N ALA A 343 5.40 -0.18 -20.11
CA ALA A 343 5.16 -1.34 -19.25
C ALA A 343 6.03 -2.53 -19.67
N ILE A 344 6.15 -2.81 -20.97
CA ILE A 344 7.09 -3.84 -21.47
C ILE A 344 8.53 -3.49 -21.08
N LEU A 345 8.95 -2.24 -21.28
CA LEU A 345 10.30 -1.79 -20.93
C LEU A 345 10.60 -1.96 -19.43
N VAL A 346 9.66 -1.54 -18.56
CA VAL A 346 9.79 -1.67 -17.11
C VAL A 346 9.87 -3.15 -16.71
N ALA A 347 9.07 -4.01 -17.33
CA ALA A 347 9.13 -5.45 -17.10
C ALA A 347 10.50 -6.03 -17.50
N GLN A 348 11.03 -5.63 -18.66
CA GLN A 348 12.37 -6.03 -19.10
C GLN A 348 13.47 -5.53 -18.16
N ILE A 349 13.36 -4.32 -17.63
CA ILE A 349 14.29 -3.79 -16.62
C ILE A 349 14.22 -4.61 -15.32
N CYS A 350 13.03 -5.08 -14.92
CA CYS A 350 12.88 -5.95 -13.76
C CYS A 350 13.52 -7.33 -14.01
N LEU A 351 13.42 -7.89 -15.23
CA LEU A 351 14.15 -9.11 -15.61
C LEU A 351 15.68 -8.92 -15.59
N LEU A 352 16.18 -7.78 -16.06
CA LEU A 352 17.61 -7.49 -15.98
C LEU A 352 18.08 -7.39 -14.52
N ARG A 353 17.22 -6.86 -13.62
CA ARG A 353 17.51 -6.82 -12.19
C ARG A 353 17.60 -8.22 -11.58
N THR A 354 16.76 -9.17 -11.98
CA THR A 354 16.81 -10.55 -11.44
C THR A 354 18.06 -11.31 -11.88
N GLN A 355 18.65 -10.94 -13.03
CA GLN A 355 19.89 -11.51 -13.55
C GLN A 355 21.16 -10.84 -12.97
N SER A 356 21.03 -9.69 -12.31
CA SER A 356 22.16 -8.91 -11.83
C SER A 356 22.48 -9.22 -10.36
N PRO A 357 23.68 -9.77 -10.04
CA PRO A 357 24.06 -10.09 -8.67
C PRO A 357 24.21 -8.83 -7.79
N VAL A 358 24.53 -7.68 -8.38
CA VAL A 358 24.69 -6.40 -7.65
C VAL A 358 23.36 -5.87 -7.12
N LEU A 359 22.26 -6.13 -7.84
CA LEU A 359 20.91 -5.65 -7.50
C LEU A 359 20.08 -6.70 -6.73
N SER A 360 20.70 -7.82 -6.37
CA SER A 360 20.07 -8.93 -5.64
C SER A 360 19.50 -8.50 -4.29
N TYR A 361 20.14 -7.52 -3.62
CA TYR A 361 19.72 -7.00 -2.32
C TYR A 361 18.44 -6.12 -2.36
N VAL A 362 18.08 -5.56 -3.52
CA VAL A 362 16.92 -4.67 -3.65
C VAL A 362 15.68 -5.47 -4.00
N HIS A 363 14.69 -5.55 -3.11
CA HIS A 363 13.45 -6.30 -3.38
C HIS A 363 12.79 -5.87 -4.71
N ASN A 364 12.38 -6.84 -5.53
CA ASN A 364 11.79 -6.61 -6.86
C ASN A 364 10.62 -5.61 -6.87
N GLN A 365 9.73 -5.62 -5.88
CA GLN A 365 8.59 -4.69 -5.82
C GLN A 365 9.01 -3.25 -5.51
N LEU A 366 10.04 -3.06 -4.68
CA LEU A 366 10.65 -1.75 -4.46
C LEU A 366 11.35 -1.26 -5.73
N TRP A 367 12.08 -2.15 -6.40
CA TRP A 367 12.72 -1.83 -7.69
C TRP A 367 11.70 -1.41 -8.75
N LEU A 368 10.61 -2.16 -8.91
CA LEU A 368 9.51 -1.83 -9.80
C LEU A 368 8.94 -0.44 -9.50
N GLY A 369 8.70 -0.14 -8.21
CA GLY A 369 8.26 1.18 -7.77
C GLY A 369 9.23 2.30 -8.17
N LEU A 370 10.53 2.11 -7.91
CA LEU A 370 11.56 3.09 -8.27
C LEU A 370 11.65 3.31 -9.78
N VAL A 371 11.59 2.24 -10.58
CA VAL A 371 11.64 2.33 -12.04
C VAL A 371 10.41 3.06 -12.58
N TRP A 372 9.20 2.73 -12.10
CA TRP A 372 7.99 3.46 -12.52
C TRP A 372 8.02 4.93 -12.12
N LEU A 373 8.51 5.25 -10.91
CA LEU A 373 8.70 6.63 -10.48
C LEU A 373 9.67 7.37 -11.41
N ALA A 374 10.80 6.75 -11.75
CA ALA A 374 11.77 7.30 -12.69
C ALA A 374 11.16 7.52 -14.09
N VAL A 375 10.37 6.56 -14.60
CA VAL A 375 9.66 6.68 -15.87
C VAL A 375 8.67 7.85 -15.84
N ILE A 376 7.85 7.97 -14.79
CA ILE A 376 6.87 9.06 -14.66
C ILE A 376 7.59 10.41 -14.59
N LEU A 377 8.67 10.52 -13.83
CA LEU A 377 9.48 11.74 -13.75
C LEU A 377 10.11 12.07 -15.10
N LEU A 378 10.65 11.08 -15.81
CA LEU A 378 11.23 11.25 -17.14
C LEU A 378 10.18 11.76 -18.14
N MET A 379 8.97 11.19 -18.14
CA MET A 379 7.84 11.63 -18.96
C MET A 379 7.39 13.07 -18.65
N ARG A 380 7.77 13.60 -17.48
CA ARG A 380 7.54 14.98 -17.06
C ARG A 380 8.65 15.96 -17.43
N THR A 381 9.80 15.48 -17.92
CA THR A 381 10.90 16.32 -18.39
C THR A 381 10.77 16.72 -19.85
N ASN A 382 11.66 17.61 -20.30
CA ASN A 382 11.75 18.04 -21.70
C ASN A 382 12.26 16.96 -22.66
N ILE A 383 12.75 15.81 -22.15
CA ILE A 383 13.22 14.70 -23.00
C ILE A 383 12.07 14.15 -23.86
N THR A 384 10.84 14.19 -23.35
CA THR A 384 9.65 13.73 -24.09
C THR A 384 8.99 14.83 -24.92
N ALA A 385 9.53 16.04 -24.94
CA ALA A 385 8.98 17.16 -25.69
C ALA A 385 8.76 16.88 -27.19
N PRO A 386 9.64 16.14 -27.91
CA PRO A 386 9.39 15.79 -29.32
C PRO A 386 8.14 14.93 -29.49
N TYR A 387 7.92 13.97 -28.58
CA TYR A 387 6.74 13.12 -28.59
C TYR A 387 5.47 13.91 -28.24
N VAL A 388 5.53 14.75 -27.20
CA VAL A 388 4.41 15.62 -26.84
C VAL A 388 4.05 16.51 -28.03
N THR A 389 5.04 17.13 -28.69
CA THR A 389 4.83 17.97 -29.88
C THR A 389 4.14 17.21 -31.02
N LEU A 390 4.47 15.94 -31.23
CA LEU A 390 3.76 15.09 -32.19
C LEU A 390 2.28 14.94 -31.80
N VAL A 391 1.99 14.66 -30.52
CA VAL A 391 0.60 14.60 -30.03
C VAL A 391 -0.11 15.94 -30.20
N GLU A 392 0.56 17.08 -29.97
CA GLU A 392 -0.05 18.40 -30.21
C GLU A 392 -0.42 18.62 -31.68
N ARG A 393 0.33 18.03 -32.62
CA ARG A 393 -0.03 18.05 -34.05
C ARG A 393 -1.25 17.17 -34.32
N CYS A 394 -1.33 15.99 -33.70
CA CYS A 394 -2.53 15.14 -33.80
C CYS A 394 -3.78 15.84 -33.24
N LEU A 395 -3.65 16.52 -32.09
CA LEU A 395 -4.72 17.32 -31.50
C LEU A 395 -5.14 18.47 -32.43
N ARG A 396 -4.20 19.11 -33.12
CA ARG A 396 -4.52 20.11 -34.15
C ARG A 396 -5.35 19.57 -35.30
N VAL A 397 -5.10 18.33 -35.74
CA VAL A 397 -5.88 17.68 -36.82
C VAL A 397 -7.34 17.49 -36.41
N VAL A 398 -7.62 17.20 -35.14
CA VAL A 398 -9.00 17.12 -34.61
C VAL A 398 -9.56 18.46 -34.13
N ALA A 399 -9.00 19.56 -34.61
CA ALA A 399 -9.40 20.93 -34.31
C ALA A 399 -9.33 21.30 -32.82
N ILE A 400 -8.25 20.86 -32.15
CA ILE A 400 -7.93 21.24 -30.77
C ILE A 400 -6.60 22.00 -30.77
N GLN A 401 -6.58 23.18 -30.16
CA GLN A 401 -5.43 24.08 -30.14
C GLN A 401 -5.25 24.75 -28.77
N LYS A 402 -4.03 25.27 -28.55
CA LYS A 402 -3.71 26.04 -27.35
C LYS A 402 -4.14 27.49 -27.54
N GLN A 403 -4.90 28.02 -26.58
CA GLN A 403 -5.16 29.44 -26.43
C GLN A 403 -4.17 30.02 -25.41
N THR A 404 -3.49 31.11 -25.77
CA THR A 404 -2.60 31.84 -24.86
C THR A 404 -3.41 32.71 -23.90
N ILE A 405 -3.02 32.70 -22.63
CA ILE A 405 -3.57 33.59 -21.61
C ILE A 405 -2.69 34.83 -21.54
N ASP A 406 -3.29 36.01 -21.39
CA ASP A 406 -2.53 37.25 -21.20
C ASP A 406 -1.68 37.17 -19.93
N SER A 407 -0.36 37.40 -20.07
CA SER A 407 0.60 37.43 -18.96
C SER A 407 0.29 38.47 -17.87
N ALA A 408 -0.49 39.50 -18.20
CA ALA A 408 -0.95 40.49 -17.22
C ALA A 408 -2.17 40.02 -16.41
N SER A 409 -2.85 38.96 -16.85
CA SER A 409 -4.01 38.41 -16.14
C SER A 409 -3.57 37.57 -14.95
N PRO A 410 -4.15 37.73 -13.75
CA PRO A 410 -3.84 36.86 -12.61
C PRO A 410 -4.21 35.38 -12.84
N PHE A 411 -5.04 35.09 -13.86
CA PHE A 411 -5.29 33.71 -14.28
C PHE A 411 -4.09 33.03 -14.93
N TYR A 412 -3.13 33.79 -15.46
CA TYR A 412 -1.88 33.24 -16.01
C TYR A 412 -1.10 32.46 -14.95
N ASP A 413 -1.01 33.00 -13.73
CA ASP A 413 -0.31 32.35 -12.63
C ASP A 413 -1.12 31.17 -12.04
N MET A 414 -2.45 31.21 -12.13
CA MET A 414 -3.32 30.16 -11.58
C MET A 414 -3.48 28.95 -12.50
N VAL A 415 -3.64 29.18 -13.80
CA VAL A 415 -3.92 28.15 -14.81
C VAL A 415 -2.65 27.75 -15.57
N GLY A 416 -1.74 28.71 -15.77
CA GLY A 416 -0.56 28.57 -16.62
C GLY A 416 -0.64 29.43 -17.88
N PRO A 417 0.36 29.32 -18.77
CA PRO A 417 0.51 30.21 -19.93
C PRO A 417 -0.54 29.99 -21.03
N HIS A 418 -1.19 28.82 -21.03
CA HIS A 418 -2.13 28.44 -22.06
C HIS A 418 -3.16 27.44 -21.55
N PHE A 419 -4.27 27.32 -22.24
CA PHE A 419 -5.24 26.23 -22.08
C PHE A 419 -5.63 25.62 -23.42
N TRP A 420 -6.16 24.40 -23.39
CA TRP A 420 -6.61 23.68 -24.58
C TRP A 420 -8.08 23.97 -24.86
N THR A 421 -8.40 24.32 -26.11
CA THR A 421 -9.77 24.59 -26.57
C THR A 421 -9.94 24.22 -28.04
N GLU A 422 -11.15 24.33 -28.56
CA GLU A 422 -11.46 24.06 -29.96
C GLU A 422 -10.87 25.15 -30.86
N SER A 423 -10.29 24.76 -32.00
CA SER A 423 -9.57 25.68 -32.90
C SER A 423 -10.41 26.85 -33.39
N HIS A 424 -11.73 26.71 -33.48
CA HIS A 424 -12.62 27.77 -33.92
C HIS A 424 -12.91 28.82 -32.82
N LEU A 425 -12.65 28.49 -31.55
CA LEU A 425 -12.77 29.39 -30.41
C LEU A 425 -11.44 30.11 -30.11
N VAL A 426 -10.33 29.65 -30.70
CA VAL A 426 -9.01 30.25 -30.53
C VAL A 426 -8.98 31.64 -31.13
N ARG A 427 -8.43 32.57 -30.37
CA ARG A 427 -8.20 33.97 -30.74
C ARG A 427 -6.72 34.20 -30.99
N HIS A 428 -6.43 35.09 -31.94
CA HIS A 428 -5.06 35.48 -32.27
C HIS A 428 -4.35 36.22 -31.13
N GLU A 429 -5.11 36.99 -30.35
CA GLU A 429 -4.58 37.74 -29.22
C GLU A 429 -4.69 36.94 -27.90
N PRO A 430 -3.76 37.13 -26.95
CA PRO A 430 -3.87 36.56 -25.61
C PRO A 430 -5.18 36.95 -24.94
N VAL A 431 -5.85 36.00 -24.28
CA VAL A 431 -7.17 36.25 -23.68
C VAL A 431 -7.06 36.64 -22.21
N VAL A 432 -7.87 37.64 -21.83
CA VAL A 432 -8.08 38.05 -20.42
C VAL A 432 -9.29 37.34 -19.80
N TYR A 433 -10.28 37.01 -20.63
CA TYR A 433 -11.48 36.26 -20.24
C TYR A 433 -11.25 34.77 -20.45
N LEU A 434 -11.43 33.98 -19.40
CA LEU A 434 -11.35 32.51 -19.45
C LEU A 434 -12.74 31.89 -19.32
N PRO A 435 -13.00 30.76 -19.99
CA PRO A 435 -14.25 30.03 -19.81
C PRO A 435 -14.34 29.44 -18.40
N LEU A 436 -15.54 29.47 -17.83
CA LEU A 436 -15.83 29.04 -16.46
C LEU A 436 -15.55 27.55 -16.27
N SER A 437 -15.72 26.72 -17.29
CA SER A 437 -15.38 25.29 -17.26
C SER A 437 -13.91 25.04 -16.88
N ILE A 438 -12.99 25.83 -17.42
CA ILE A 438 -11.56 25.77 -17.08
C ILE A 438 -11.31 26.25 -15.66
N LEU A 439 -11.99 27.33 -15.25
CA LEU A 439 -11.85 27.87 -13.91
C LEU A 439 -12.37 26.89 -12.85
N ILE A 440 -13.45 26.16 -13.15
CA ILE A 440 -13.98 25.08 -12.31
C ILE A 440 -12.91 23.97 -12.13
N GLU A 441 -12.20 23.60 -13.20
CA GLU A 441 -11.10 22.60 -13.15
C GLU A 441 -9.86 23.09 -12.38
N THR A 442 -9.72 24.39 -12.14
CA THR A 442 -8.53 24.99 -11.54
C THR A 442 -8.56 24.90 -10.01
N LYS A 443 -7.46 24.41 -9.40
CA LYS A 443 -7.36 24.12 -7.96
C LYS A 443 -7.66 25.30 -7.02
N SER A 444 -7.38 26.52 -7.45
CA SER A 444 -7.34 27.71 -6.58
C SER A 444 -8.58 28.61 -6.69
N ILE A 445 -9.58 28.22 -7.49
CA ILE A 445 -10.76 29.04 -7.75
C ILE A 445 -11.90 28.66 -6.80
N ASP A 446 -12.45 29.66 -6.12
CA ASP A 446 -13.71 29.53 -5.39
C ASP A 446 -14.87 30.00 -6.27
N LEU A 447 -15.78 29.09 -6.62
CA LEU A 447 -16.95 29.39 -7.45
C LEU A 447 -17.85 30.47 -6.84
N PHE A 448 -17.86 30.60 -5.51
CA PHE A 448 -18.66 31.61 -4.83
C PHE A 448 -18.11 33.03 -4.97
N ASN A 449 -16.92 33.22 -5.52
CA ASN A 449 -16.32 34.53 -5.78
C ASN A 449 -16.55 35.02 -7.22
N ILE A 450 -17.34 34.30 -8.02
CA ILE A 450 -17.64 34.65 -9.42
C ILE A 450 -19.00 35.34 -9.47
N PHE A 451 -19.00 36.61 -9.88
CA PHE A 451 -20.21 37.42 -10.07
C PHE A 451 -20.04 38.31 -11.30
N ASP A 452 -21.10 38.42 -12.12
CA ASP A 452 -21.15 39.31 -13.30
C ASP A 452 -19.88 39.24 -14.18
N HIS A 453 -19.49 38.03 -14.60
CA HIS A 453 -18.31 37.77 -15.43
C HIS A 453 -16.97 38.22 -14.81
N GLU A 454 -16.95 38.47 -13.49
CA GLU A 454 -15.76 38.87 -12.74
C GLU A 454 -15.46 37.91 -11.57
N TYR A 455 -14.18 37.59 -11.39
CA TYR A 455 -13.66 36.85 -10.25
C TYR A 455 -13.07 37.81 -9.22
N PHE A 456 -13.64 37.82 -8.02
CA PHE A 456 -13.19 38.70 -6.92
C PHE A 456 -12.16 37.98 -6.05
N VAL A 457 -10.90 38.44 -6.11
CA VAL A 457 -9.83 37.93 -5.26
C VAL A 457 -9.97 38.53 -3.86
N CYS A 458 -10.55 37.79 -2.91
CA CYS A 458 -10.55 38.21 -1.52
C CYS A 458 -9.11 38.21 -0.97
N GLN A 459 -8.54 39.38 -0.66
CA GLN A 459 -7.28 39.47 0.08
C GLN A 459 -7.45 38.88 1.48
N GLY A 460 -6.69 37.81 1.77
CA GLY A 460 -6.41 37.35 3.13
C GLY A 460 -7.52 36.53 3.79
N GLY A 461 -7.37 35.20 3.76
CA GLY A 461 -7.20 34.32 4.95
C GLY A 461 -8.00 34.49 6.26
N ALA A 462 -8.93 35.43 6.39
CA ALA A 462 -9.81 35.54 7.55
C ALA A 462 -11.14 34.86 7.20
N ARG A 463 -11.22 33.56 7.48
CA ARG A 463 -12.51 32.89 7.72
C ARG A 463 -13.19 33.67 8.84
N ASN A 464 -14.05 34.62 8.51
CA ASN A 464 -14.94 35.22 9.49
C ASN A 464 -16.08 34.22 9.73
N PRO A 465 -16.13 33.53 10.89
CA PRO A 465 -17.12 32.48 11.14
C PRO A 465 -18.57 33.02 11.22
N LYS A 466 -18.74 34.35 11.12
CA LYS A 466 -20.03 35.04 11.11
C LYS A 466 -20.56 35.34 9.70
N LEU A 467 -19.81 35.09 8.62
CA LEU A 467 -20.36 35.18 7.27
C LEU A 467 -21.26 33.96 7.03
N VAL A 468 -22.58 34.20 7.03
CA VAL A 468 -23.61 33.21 6.76
C VAL A 468 -23.34 32.61 5.37
N ARG A 469 -22.96 31.33 5.35
CA ARG A 469 -22.82 30.56 4.10
C ARG A 469 -24.20 30.35 3.49
N GLY A 470 -24.49 31.18 2.50
CA GLY A 470 -25.58 31.06 1.56
C GLY A 470 -25.33 32.07 0.45
N PRO A 471 -26.02 31.96 -0.70
CA PRO A 471 -26.01 33.01 -1.72
C PRO A 471 -26.76 34.28 -1.27
N SER A 472 -27.14 34.34 0.01
CA SER A 472 -27.81 35.47 0.61
C SER A 472 -26.80 36.59 0.80
N THR A 473 -26.75 37.49 -0.19
CA THR A 473 -26.44 38.90 0.03
C THR A 473 -25.17 39.16 0.84
N VAL A 474 -24.00 38.78 0.30
CA VAL A 474 -22.93 39.77 0.37
C VAL A 474 -23.35 40.85 -0.63
N LYS A 475 -24.22 41.76 -0.16
CA LYS A 475 -24.18 43.13 -0.68
C LYS A 475 -22.77 43.58 -0.32
N ILE A 476 -21.80 43.32 -1.21
CA ILE A 476 -20.66 44.21 -1.30
C ILE A 476 -21.37 45.55 -1.50
N TYR A 477 -21.28 46.41 -0.49
CA TYR A 477 -21.68 47.80 -0.62
C TYR A 477 -20.75 48.37 -1.69
N LEU A 478 -21.07 48.11 -2.95
CA LEU A 478 -20.62 48.85 -4.11
C LEU A 478 -21.35 50.19 -4.05
N GLU A 479 -21.06 50.96 -3.01
CA GLU A 479 -21.22 52.40 -3.08
C GLU A 479 -20.36 52.84 -4.25
N SER A 480 -21.01 53.22 -5.35
CA SER A 480 -20.41 53.92 -6.49
C SER A 480 -19.56 53.10 -7.49
N HIS A 481 -20.04 51.97 -8.00
CA HIS A 481 -19.64 51.52 -9.36
C HIS A 481 -20.80 51.58 -10.35
N LYS A 482 -21.24 52.81 -10.60
CA LYS A 482 -21.86 53.22 -11.87
C LYS A 482 -20.84 53.36 -13.01
N SER A 483 -19.66 52.75 -12.91
CA SER A 483 -18.98 52.29 -14.12
C SER A 483 -19.51 50.87 -14.36
N MET A 484 -20.61 50.76 -15.11
CA MET A 484 -20.85 49.52 -15.85
C MET A 484 -19.57 49.31 -16.66
N ASN A 485 -18.68 48.46 -16.17
CA ASN A 485 -17.63 47.93 -17.02
C ASN A 485 -18.39 47.18 -18.10
N GLN A 486 -18.55 47.81 -19.26
CA GLN A 486 -19.24 47.20 -20.38
C GLN A 486 -18.43 45.96 -20.76
N HIS A 487 -18.92 44.80 -20.34
CA HIS A 487 -18.42 43.54 -20.83
C HIS A 487 -18.56 43.54 -22.35
N PRO A 488 -17.56 43.02 -23.07
CA PRO A 488 -17.65 42.92 -24.51
C PRO A 488 -18.95 42.22 -24.93
N PRO A 489 -19.69 42.74 -25.93
CA PRO A 489 -21.01 42.23 -26.29
C PRO A 489 -20.98 40.77 -26.77
N TRP A 490 -19.81 40.28 -27.19
CA TRP A 490 -19.64 38.89 -27.60
C TRP A 490 -19.85 37.90 -26.45
N ILE A 491 -19.65 38.28 -25.18
CA ILE A 491 -19.78 37.38 -24.02
C ILE A 491 -21.22 36.89 -23.85
N GLY A 492 -22.20 37.77 -24.04
CA GLY A 492 -23.62 37.41 -23.96
C GLY A 492 -24.08 36.46 -25.07
N ASN A 493 -23.31 36.37 -26.17
CA ASN A 493 -23.63 35.53 -27.33
C ASN A 493 -22.95 34.14 -27.29
N GLN A 494 -22.10 33.86 -26.30
CA GLN A 494 -21.45 32.56 -26.16
C GLN A 494 -22.33 31.57 -25.39
N ALA A 495 -22.19 30.28 -25.68
CA ALA A 495 -22.84 29.22 -24.90
C ALA A 495 -22.20 29.06 -23.51
N GLU A 496 -20.90 29.34 -23.41
CA GLU A 496 -20.11 29.20 -22.20
C GLU A 496 -20.00 30.52 -21.43
N TYR A 497 -19.91 30.43 -20.10
CA TYR A 497 -19.76 31.59 -19.24
C TYR A 497 -18.30 32.00 -19.18
N TYR A 498 -17.96 33.23 -19.55
CA TYR A 498 -16.57 33.73 -19.52
C TYR A 498 -16.33 34.65 -18.34
N VAL A 499 -15.18 34.55 -17.69
CA VAL A 499 -14.85 35.30 -16.48
C VAL A 499 -13.50 35.98 -16.64
N ARG A 500 -13.38 37.23 -16.20
CA ARG A 500 -12.11 37.94 -16.01
C ARG A 500 -11.84 38.17 -14.53
N VAL A 501 -10.62 38.50 -14.15
CA VAL A 501 -10.37 38.96 -12.77
C VAL A 501 -10.89 40.39 -12.61
N ALA A 502 -11.57 40.67 -11.50
CA ALA A 502 -12.01 42.02 -11.17
C ALA A 502 -10.78 42.92 -11.00
N ASN A 503 -10.79 44.10 -11.64
CA ASN A 503 -9.75 45.09 -11.40
C ASN A 503 -9.91 45.60 -9.96
N LEU A 504 -8.97 45.25 -9.08
CA LEU A 504 -8.80 45.95 -7.81
C LEU A 504 -8.48 47.40 -8.16
N LEU A 505 -9.48 48.28 -8.05
CA LEU A 505 -9.22 49.71 -8.01
C LEU A 505 -8.21 49.93 -6.89
N LYS A 506 -7.03 50.42 -7.26
CA LYS A 506 -6.08 51.00 -6.31
C LYS A 506 -6.90 51.87 -5.36
N ARG A 507 -6.92 51.52 -4.07
CA ARG A 507 -7.26 52.49 -3.04
C ARG A 507 -6.30 53.65 -3.27
N ASN A 508 -6.83 54.78 -3.76
CA ASN A 508 -6.09 56.03 -3.67
C ASN A 508 -5.83 56.23 -2.18
N GLU A 509 -4.56 56.19 -1.79
CA GLU A 509 -4.11 56.73 -0.51
C GLU A 509 -4.35 58.24 -0.46
#